data_AF-A0A2S9GRR6-F1
#
_entry.id   AF-A0A2S9GRR6-F1
#
_cell.length_a   1.000
_cell.length_b   1.000
_cell.length_c   1.000
_cell.angle_alpha   90.00
_cell.angle_beta   90.00
_cell.angle_gamma   90.00
#
_symmetry.space_group_name_H-M   'P 1'
#
loop_
_entity.id
_entity.type
_entity.pdbx_description
1 polymer ?
#
loop_
_entity_poly.entity_id
_entity_poly.type
_entity_poly.pdbx_seq_one_letter_code
_entity_poly.pdbx_strand_id
1 'polypeptide(L)' 'PITEAALNEPATEAAWKDIPSWNMVTTEDLAIPAESMRFMGERAKSTTVEIDASHAVTVSQPDAVAD' A
#
# COMPACT_ATOMS: atom_id res chain seq x y z
N PRO A 1 -0.04 0.03 -22.80
CA PRO A 1 -1.45 -0.30 -22.50
C PRO A 1 -1.52 -1.45 -21.50
N ILE A 2 -2.44 -1.40 -20.53
CA ILE A 2 -2.75 -2.55 -19.67
C ILE A 2 -3.51 -3.61 -20.49
N THR A 3 -3.20 -4.89 -20.32
CA THR A 3 -3.90 -5.97 -21.03
C THR A 3 -5.23 -6.27 -20.34
N GLU A 4 -6.26 -6.69 -21.10
CA GLU A 4 -7.55 -7.09 -20.54
C GLU A 4 -7.40 -8.21 -19.50
N ALA A 5 -6.47 -9.14 -19.73
CA ALA A 5 -6.17 -10.24 -18.82
C ALA A 5 -5.71 -9.73 -17.43
N ALA A 6 -4.87 -8.69 -17.36
CA ALA A 6 -4.37 -8.17 -16.09
C ALA A 6 -5.47 -7.63 -15.15
N LEU A 7 -6.64 -7.28 -15.70
CA LEU A 7 -7.79 -6.80 -14.94
C LEU A 7 -8.81 -7.90 -14.60
N ASN A 8 -8.85 -8.99 -15.38
CA ASN A 8 -9.89 -10.00 -15.31
C ASN A 8 -9.41 -11.37 -14.78
N GLU A 9 -8.10 -11.62 -14.78
CA GLU A 9 -7.58 -12.89 -14.28
C GLU A 9 -7.78 -12.98 -12.76
N PRO A 10 -8.45 -14.04 -12.27
CA PRO A 10 -8.75 -14.16 -10.86
C PRO A 10 -7.46 -14.39 -10.06
N ALA A 11 -7.33 -13.71 -8.92
CA ALA A 11 -6.33 -14.04 -7.93
C ALA A 11 -6.57 -15.47 -7.41
N THR A 12 -5.53 -16.31 -7.43
CA THR A 12 -5.60 -17.70 -6.93
C THR A 12 -5.49 -17.76 -5.41
N GLU A 13 -4.74 -16.83 -4.82
CA GLU A 13 -4.52 -16.76 -3.38
C GLU A 13 -4.18 -15.33 -2.91
N ALA A 14 -4.29 -15.12 -1.61
CA ALA A 14 -3.89 -13.88 -0.97
C ALA A 14 -2.47 -14.02 -0.42
N ALA A 15 -1.47 -13.66 -1.23
CA ALA A 15 -0.05 -13.91 -0.94
C ALA A 15 0.45 -13.34 0.41
N TRP A 16 -0.15 -12.24 0.88
CA TRP A 16 0.18 -11.61 2.18
C TRP A 16 -0.12 -12.50 3.40
N LYS A 17 -0.80 -13.64 3.22
CA LYS A 17 -1.01 -14.61 4.31
C LYS A 17 0.26 -15.37 4.68
N ASP A 18 1.13 -15.62 3.72
CA ASP A 18 2.30 -16.49 3.87
C ASP A 18 3.61 -15.78 3.51
N ILE A 19 3.54 -14.66 2.77
CA ILE A 19 4.69 -13.81 2.44
C ILE A 19 4.67 -12.57 3.36
N PRO A 20 5.79 -12.25 4.04
CA PRO A 20 5.92 -11.01 4.79
C PRO A 20 5.55 -9.78 3.94
N SER A 21 4.80 -8.86 4.53
CA SER A 21 4.29 -7.67 3.83
C SER A 21 4.54 -6.40 4.64
N TRP A 22 4.68 -5.28 3.92
CA TRP A 22 4.87 -3.94 4.46
C TRP A 22 3.75 -3.04 3.98
N ASN A 23 3.36 -2.09 4.83
CA ASN A 23 2.34 -1.09 4.53
C ASN A 23 2.85 0.29 4.92
N MET A 24 2.75 1.26 4.01
CA MET A 24 3.16 2.64 4.25
C MET A 24 1.92 3.53 4.19
N VAL A 25 1.48 4.00 5.34
CA VAL A 25 0.29 4.84 5.48
C VAL A 25 0.70 6.30 5.33
N THR A 26 0.26 6.92 4.25
CA THR A 26 0.51 8.33 3.95
C THR A 26 -0.67 9.17 4.44
N THR A 27 -0.51 9.90 5.55
CA THR A 27 -1.65 10.51 6.28
C THR A 27 -2.26 11.73 5.59
N GLU A 28 -1.54 12.36 4.65
CA GLU A 28 -2.00 13.50 3.84
C GLU A 28 -2.43 13.08 2.42
N ASP A 29 -2.66 11.79 2.21
CA ASP A 29 -3.16 11.26 0.94
C ASP A 29 -4.64 11.64 0.72
N LEU A 30 -4.89 12.36 -0.37
CA LEU A 30 -6.23 12.79 -0.79
C LEU A 30 -6.89 11.84 -1.81
N ALA A 31 -6.15 10.85 -2.32
CA ALA A 31 -6.64 9.81 -3.22
C ALA A 31 -7.08 8.55 -2.46
N ILE A 32 -6.36 8.18 -1.40
CA ILE A 32 -6.65 7.01 -0.57
C ILE A 32 -6.73 7.42 0.92
N PRO A 33 -7.87 7.22 1.59
CA PRO A 33 -7.99 7.54 3.02
C PRO A 33 -7.06 6.70 3.89
N ALA A 34 -6.41 7.35 4.87
CA ALA A 34 -5.52 6.67 5.83
C ALA A 34 -6.16 5.48 6.54
N GLU A 35 -7.43 5.59 6.93
CA GLU A 35 -8.18 4.49 7.57
C GLU A 35 -8.31 3.25 6.68
N SER A 36 -8.44 3.44 5.36
CA SER A 36 -8.47 2.32 4.41
C SER A 36 -7.12 1.61 4.38
N MET A 37 -6.02 2.37 4.37
CA MET A 37 -4.67 1.82 4.40
C MET A 37 -4.38 1.08 5.70
N ARG A 38 -4.80 1.63 6.85
CA ARG A 38 -4.72 0.97 8.16
C ARG A 38 -5.48 -0.35 8.18
N PHE A 39 -6.75 -0.34 7.76
CA PHE A 39 -7.57 -1.55 7.67
C PHE A 39 -6.90 -2.63 6.82
N MET A 40 -6.35 -2.28 5.66
CA MET A 40 -5.69 -3.23 4.78
C MET A 40 -4.41 -3.79 5.39
N GLY A 41 -3.58 -2.94 6.01
CA GLY A 41 -2.38 -3.36 6.73
C GLY A 41 -2.67 -4.29 7.91
N GLU A 42 -3.68 -3.97 8.71
CA GLU A 42 -4.15 -4.82 9.82
C GLU A 42 -4.65 -6.18 9.34
N ARG A 43 -5.52 -6.18 8.31
CA ARG A 43 -6.03 -7.41 7.69
C ARG A 43 -4.90 -8.30 7.18
N ALA A 44 -3.85 -7.69 6.63
CA ALA A 44 -2.68 -8.38 6.10
C ALA A 44 -1.61 -8.70 7.15
N LYS A 45 -1.73 -8.20 8.38
CA LYS A 45 -0.70 -8.25 9.44
C LYS A 45 0.65 -7.71 8.95
N SER A 46 0.62 -6.65 8.15
CA SER A 46 1.82 -6.05 7.58
C SER A 46 2.65 -5.29 8.61
N THR A 47 3.96 -5.24 8.42
CA THR A 47 4.81 -4.25 9.09
C THR A 47 4.42 -2.87 8.58
N THR A 48 3.90 -2.02 9.46
CA THR A 48 3.32 -0.73 9.08
C THR A 48 4.19 0.44 9.53
N VAL A 49 4.37 1.41 8.63
CA VAL A 49 4.97 2.73 8.91
C VAL A 49 3.96 3.80 8.53
N GLU A 50 3.76 4.81 9.38
CA GLU A 50 2.94 5.98 9.05
C GLU A 50 3.82 7.20 8.82
N ILE A 51 3.51 7.97 7.77
CA ILE A 51 4.28 9.14 7.34
C ILE A 51 3.31 10.26 6.96
N ASP A 52 3.63 11.48 7.39
CA ASP A 52 2.92 12.70 7.00
C ASP A 52 3.29 13.11 5.56
N ALA A 53 2.75 12.37 4.60
CA ALA A 53 3.06 12.53 3.19
C ALA A 53 1.81 12.42 2.30
N SER A 54 1.95 12.96 1.08
CA SER A 54 0.95 12.84 0.02
C SER A 54 0.88 11.41 -0.55
N HIS A 55 -0.11 11.15 -1.41
CA HIS A 55 -0.22 9.91 -2.19
C HIS A 55 1.08 9.54 -2.93
N ALA A 56 1.75 10.55 -3.49
CA ALA A 56 3.01 10.38 -4.22
C ALA A 56 4.20 10.47 -3.26
N VAL A 57 4.24 9.62 -2.23
CA VAL A 57 5.26 9.66 -1.16
C VAL A 57 6.69 9.56 -1.67
N THR A 58 6.93 8.81 -2.75
CA THR A 58 8.23 8.72 -3.42
C THR A 58 8.72 10.05 -4.01
N VAL A 59 7.83 11.03 -4.17
CA VAL A 59 8.14 12.38 -4.64
C VAL A 59 8.07 13.39 -3.50
N SER A 60 7.06 13.32 -2.63
CA SER A 60 6.89 14.30 -1.55
C SER A 60 7.85 14.08 -0.39
N GLN A 61 8.22 12.83 -0.11
CA GLN A 61 9.11 12.41 0.99
C GLN A 61 10.02 11.26 0.53
N PRO A 62 10.89 11.46 -0.47
CA PRO A 62 11.74 10.40 -1.04
C PRO A 62 12.70 9.78 -0.02
N ASP A 63 13.26 10.58 0.89
CA ASP A 63 14.22 10.10 1.88
C ASP A 63 13.56 9.11 2.85
N ALA A 64 12.35 9.42 3.33
CA ALA A 64 11.59 8.55 4.23
C ALA A 64 11.20 7.20 3.60
N VAL A 65 11.18 7.10 2.27
CA VAL A 65 10.94 5.84 1.55
C VAL A 65 12.22 4.99 1.46
N ALA A 66 13.39 5.62 1.49
CA ALA A 66 14.68 4.97 1.27
C ALA A 66 15.37 4.49 2.56
N ASP A 67 15.00 5.05 3.70
CA ASP A 67 15.48 4.69 5.04
C ASP A 67 15.02 3.28 5.49
#